data_AF-A0A355EPW6-F1
#
_entry.id   AF-A0A355EPW6-F1
#
_cell.length_a   1.000
_cell.length_b   1.000
_cell.length_c   1.000
_cell.angle_alpha   90.00
_cell.angle_beta   90.00
_cell.angle_gamma   90.00
#
_symmetry.space_group_name_H-M   'P 1'
#
loop_
_entity.id
_entity.type
_entity.pdbx_description
1 polymer ?
#
loop_
_entity_poly.entity_id
_entity_poly.type
_entity_poly.pdbx_seq_one_letter_code
_entity_poly.pdbx_strand_id
1 'polypeptide(L)' 'MKLRLATLIIIAGILFFFNLGTTSLWDPDEPRQAIMAREMMDRGDYIRPYLNGVPYLEKPPFYSWMIMVAAKASGTL' A
#
# COMPACT_ATOMS: atom_id res chain seq x y z
N MET A 1 3.19 -31.95 -14.85
CA MET A 1 3.87 -31.01 -13.91
C MET A 1 3.32 -29.58 -14.02
N LYS A 2 3.26 -28.99 -15.21
CA LYS A 2 2.76 -27.60 -15.43
C LYS A 2 1.33 -27.35 -14.92
N LEU A 3 0.40 -28.29 -15.14
CA LEU A 3 -0.99 -28.15 -14.68
C LEU A 3 -1.10 -28.08 -13.14
N ARG A 4 -0.35 -28.93 -12.42
CA ARG A 4 -0.32 -28.92 -10.94
C ARG A 4 0.27 -27.61 -10.40
N LEU A 5 1.33 -27.11 -11.04
CA LEU A 5 1.93 -25.82 -10.68
C LEU A 5 0.96 -24.67 -10.91
N ALA A 6 0.24 -24.66 -12.04
CA ALA A 6 -0.78 -23.67 -12.32
C ALA A 6 -1.91 -23.70 -11.27
N THR A 7 -2.39 -24.91 -10.91
CA THR A 7 -3.37 -25.06 -9.84
C THR A 7 -2.87 -24.49 -8.51
N LEU A 8 -1.62 -24.76 -8.14
CA LEU A 8 -1.03 -24.21 -6.91
C LEU A 8 -0.94 -22.68 -6.93
N ILE A 9 -0.51 -22.09 -8.05
CA ILE A 9 -0.43 -20.63 -8.20
C ILE A 9 -1.83 -20.00 -8.08
N ILE A 10 -2.84 -20.60 -8.71
CA ILE A 10 -4.22 -20.10 -8.64
C ILE A 10 -4.75 -20.17 -7.20
N ILE A 11 -4.58 -21.30 -6.52
CA ILE A 11 -5.02 -21.46 -5.12
C ILE A 11 -4.29 -20.47 -4.22
N ALA A 12 -2.97 -20.32 -4.37
CA ALA A 12 -2.19 -19.35 -3.61
C ALA A 12 -2.66 -17.91 -3.86
N GLY A 13 -2.94 -17.55 -5.13
CA GLY A 13 -3.49 -16.25 -5.48
C GLY A 13 -4.84 -15.99 -4.83
N ILE A 14 -5.77 -16.96 -4.90
CA ILE A 14 -7.08 -16.83 -4.26
C ILE A 14 -6.91 -16.62 -2.76
N LEU A 15 -6.13 -17.47 -2.07
CA LEU A 15 -5.92 -17.35 -0.62
C LEU A 15 -5.24 -16.05 -0.21
N PHE A 16 -4.29 -15.56 -1.01
CA PHE A 16 -3.56 -14.32 -0.73
C PHE A 16 -4.43 -13.07 -0.86
N PHE A 17 -5.32 -13.04 -1.86
CA PHE A 17 -6.22 -11.90 -2.10
C PHE A 17 -7.60 -12.07 -1.47
N PHE A 18 -7.88 -13.22 -0.86
CA PHE A 18 -9.17 -13.48 -0.21
C PHE A 18 -9.38 -12.47 0.92
N ASN A 19 -10.51 -11.76 0.89
CA ASN A 19 -10.89 -10.79 1.92
C ASN A 19 -9.99 -9.53 1.97
N LEU A 20 -9.16 -9.27 0.95
CA LEU A 20 -8.33 -8.08 0.92
C LEU A 20 -9.19 -6.81 0.85
N GLY A 21 -8.96 -5.87 1.77
CA GLY A 21 -9.62 -4.56 1.81
C GLY A 21 -10.97 -4.50 2.54
N THR A 22 -11.39 -5.58 3.20
CA THR A 22 -12.66 -5.60 3.97
C THR A 22 -12.50 -5.05 5.39
N THR A 23 -11.28 -5.05 5.93
CA THR A 23 -10.96 -4.50 7.24
C THR A 23 -10.35 -3.11 7.08
N SER A 24 -10.67 -2.21 8.00
CA SER A 24 -9.97 -0.93 8.12
C SER A 24 -8.51 -1.12 8.49
N LEU A 25 -7.71 -0.08 8.28
CA LEU A 25 -6.31 -0.04 8.71
C LEU A 25 -6.25 -0.29 10.22
N TRP A 26 -5.49 -1.31 10.61
CA TRP A 26 -5.56 -1.89 11.95
C TRP A 26 -4.48 -1.33 12.86
N ASP A 27 -3.22 -1.59 12.51
CA ASP A 27 -2.06 -1.24 13.33
C ASP A 27 -1.69 0.22 13.13
N PRO A 28 -1.19 0.97 14.13
CA PRO A 28 -0.78 2.37 13.97
C PRO A 28 0.19 2.65 12.81
N ASP A 29 0.93 1.65 12.34
CA ASP A 29 1.81 1.80 11.19
C ASP A 29 1.04 1.84 9.86
N GLU A 30 -0.04 1.09 9.70
CA GLU A 30 -0.85 1.07 8.47
C GLU A 30 -1.46 2.46 8.11
N PRO A 31 -2.21 3.14 8.99
CA PRO A 31 -2.75 4.46 8.72
C PRO A 31 -1.66 5.53 8.64
N ARG A 32 -0.53 5.37 9.34
CA ARG A 32 0.60 6.30 9.21
C ARG A 32 1.13 6.30 7.79
N GLN A 33 1.37 5.11 7.24
CA GLN A 33 1.91 4.95 5.90
C GLN A 33 0.89 5.38 4.83
N ALA A 34 -0.40 5.08 5.03
CA ALA A 34 -1.48 5.56 4.18
C ALA A 34 -1.57 7.10 4.18
N ILE A 35 -1.54 7.75 5.35
CA ILE A 35 -1.56 9.23 5.44
C ILE A 35 -0.34 9.84 4.77
N MET A 36 0.86 9.29 4.99
CA MET A 36 2.06 9.80 4.32
C MET A 36 1.95 9.70 2.79
N ALA A 37 1.50 8.56 2.27
CA ALA A 37 1.27 8.39 0.83
C ALA A 37 0.25 9.40 0.30
N ARG A 38 -0.88 9.59 1.02
CA ARG A 38 -1.91 10.57 0.67
C ARG A 38 -1.36 12.00 0.66
N GLU A 39 -0.69 12.44 1.73
CA GLU A 39 -0.12 13.79 1.81
C GLU A 39 0.93 14.06 0.74
N MET A 40 1.73 13.05 0.38
CA MET A 40 2.68 13.16 -0.73
C MET A 40 1.96 13.33 -2.08
N MET A 41 0.86 12.61 -2.30
CA MET A 41 0.03 12.79 -3.50
C MET A 41 -0.61 14.16 -3.56
N ASP A 42 -1.24 14.59 -2.48
CA ASP A 42 -1.98 15.86 -2.40
C ASP A 42 -1.05 17.07 -2.61
N ARG A 43 0.19 16.99 -2.12
CA ARG A 43 1.17 18.08 -2.21
C ARG A 43 2.00 18.06 -3.49
N GLY A 44 2.02 16.95 -4.22
CA GLY A 44 2.92 16.75 -5.35
C GLY A 44 4.42 16.69 -4.97
N ASP A 45 4.74 16.59 -3.68
CA ASP A 45 6.09 16.41 -3.17
C ASP A 45 6.33 14.93 -2.87
N TYR A 46 6.93 14.22 -3.83
CA TYR A 46 7.20 12.80 -3.72
C TYR A 46 8.52 12.46 -3.04
N ILE A 47 9.27 13.45 -2.56
CA ILE A 47 10.58 13.23 -1.94
C ILE A 47 10.47 13.32 -0.42
N ARG A 48 9.71 14.29 0.11
CA ARG A 48 9.62 14.55 1.55
C ARG A 48 8.28 14.05 2.10
N PRO A 49 8.23 12.89 2.78
CA PRO A 49 7.04 12.42 3.46
C PRO A 49 6.69 13.31 4.64
N TYR A 50 5.39 13.56 4.82
CA TYR A 50 4.82 14.30 5.93
C TYR A 50 3.76 13.44 6.58
N LEU A 51 3.66 13.53 7.90
CA LEU A 51 2.65 12.86 8.70
C LEU A 51 1.87 13.92 9.46
N ASN A 52 0.59 14.06 9.14
CA ASN A 52 -0.28 15.09 9.71
C ASN A 52 0.30 16.51 9.54
N GLY A 53 0.88 16.79 8.37
CA GLY A 53 1.47 18.09 8.06
C GLY A 53 2.85 18.36 8.69
N VAL A 54 3.44 17.40 9.40
CA VAL A 54 4.81 17.51 9.94
C VAL A 54 5.78 16.68 9.12
N PRO A 55 6.97 17.19 8.73
CA PRO A 55 7.98 16.38 8.04
C PRO A 55 8.34 15.13 8.85
N TYR A 56 8.27 13.96 8.21
CA TYR A 56 8.54 12.66 8.84
C TYR A 56 9.64 11.92 8.07
N LEU A 57 10.90 12.31 8.29
CA LEU A 57 12.05 11.86 7.49
C LEU A 57 12.81 10.68 8.13
N GLU A 58 12.11 9.81 8.85
CA GLU A 58 12.74 8.64 9.50
C GLU A 58 13.05 7.51 8.51
N LYS A 59 12.27 7.39 7.43
CA LYS A 59 12.38 6.31 6.44
C LYS A 59 12.35 6.88 5.01
N PRO A 60 13.05 6.23 4.05
CA PRO A 60 12.92 6.59 2.64
C PRO A 60 11.48 6.46 2.13
N PRO A 61 11.06 7.29 1.16
CA PRO A 61 9.66 7.35 0.68
C PRO A 61 9.23 6.15 -0.16
N PHE A 62 10.10 5.17 -0.39
CA PHE A 62 9.86 4.04 -1.30
C PHE A 62 8.58 3.26 -0.94
N TYR A 63 8.32 3.01 0.33
CA TYR A 63 7.12 2.29 0.75
C TYR A 63 5.84 3.11 0.47
N SER A 64 5.85 4.41 0.75
CA SER A 64 4.76 5.32 0.39
C SER A 64 4.54 5.36 -1.13
N TRP A 65 5.60 5.27 -1.95
CA TRP A 65 5.47 5.15 -3.40
C TRP A 65 4.74 3.87 -3.83
N MET A 66 5.05 2.74 -3.21
CA MET A 66 4.33 1.48 -3.48
C MET A 66 2.85 1.61 -3.12
N ILE A 67 2.53 2.25 -1.99
CA ILE A 67 1.14 2.54 -1.60
C ILE A 67 0.46 3.42 -2.65
N MET A 68 1.10 4.51 -3.09
CA MET A 68 0.53 5.40 -4.11
C MET A 68 0.25 4.66 -5.43
N VAL A 69 1.13 3.75 -5.85
CA VAL A 69 0.92 2.94 -7.07
C VAL A 69 -0.25 1.97 -6.89
N ALA A 70 -0.31 1.27 -5.75
CA ALA A 70 -1.40 0.35 -5.44
C ALA A 70 -2.75 1.09 -5.37
N ALA A 71 -2.77 2.25 -4.71
CA ALA A 71 -3.93 3.13 -4.58
C ALA A 71 -4.45 3.62 -5.93
N LYS A 72 -3.54 4.02 -6.83
CA LYS A 72 -3.90 4.37 -8.22
C LYS A 72 -4.48 3.19 -9.01
N ALA A 73 -4.01 1.96 -8.75
CA ALA A 73 -4.49 0.76 -9.42
C ALA A 73 -5.84 0.28 -8.88
N SER A 74 -6.09 0.43 -7.58
CA SER A 74 -7.36 0.04 -6.93
C SER A 74 -8.46 1.08 -7.06
N GLY A 75 -8.12 2.34 -7.37
CA GLY A 75 -9.08 3.45 -7.42
C GLY A 75 -9.43 4.01 -6.03
N THR A 76 -8.67 3.64 -5.00
CA THR A 76 -8.91 4.02 -3.61
C THR A 76 -7.65 4.65 -3.02
N LEU A 77 -7.80 5.81 -2.37
CA LEU A 77 -6.79 6.47 -1.54
C LEU A 77 -7.35 6.71 -0.13
#